data_AF-A0A7C0V6N4-F1
#
_entry.id   AF-A0A7C0V6N4-F1
#
_cell.length_a   1.000
_cell.length_b   1.000
_cell.length_c   1.000
_cell.angle_alpha   90.00
_cell.angle_beta   90.00
_cell.angle_gamma   90.00
#
_symmetry.space_group_name_H-M   'P 1'
#
loop_
_entity.id
_entity.type
_entity.pdbx_description
1 polymer ?
#
loop_
_entity_poly.entity_id
_entity_poly.type
_entity_poly.pdbx_seq_one_letter_code
_entity_poly.pdbx_strand_id
1 'polypeptide(L)'
;MRRMSVDRRKQWRLLVLVLGLLVFQAAPLLASGDAGHGEAEAKGWVATDTQRVLNFVVLAGGLYFLLRKPASKALKARIEEIENQLKDLEARKQAAEKELAAYNEKIARLDQEAGQIAAEYERQGKEARARIIEEAKVAAQKLEEQAKRNIEFEMKSARERLQAEVIEKALQKAESRLKERMTAEDQDRLIDEYLAKVVAS
;
A
#
# COMPACT_ATOMS: atom_id res chain seq x y z
N MET A 1 -26.23 -40.96 32.41
CA MET A 1 -27.02 -40.27 33.47
C MET A 1 -28.15 -39.47 32.83
N ARG A 2 -29.40 -39.94 33.01
CA ARG A 2 -30.62 -39.38 32.40
C ARG A 2 -30.83 -37.92 32.84
N ARG A 3 -30.69 -36.96 31.92
CA ARG A 3 -31.20 -35.59 32.10
C ARG A 3 -32.72 -35.67 32.18
N MET A 4 -33.28 -35.62 33.40
CA MET A 4 -34.69 -35.30 33.58
C MET A 4 -34.88 -33.84 33.16
N SER A 5 -35.15 -33.63 31.87
CA SER A 5 -35.76 -32.39 31.39
C SER A 5 -37.15 -32.32 32.02
N VAL A 6 -37.23 -31.73 33.21
CA VAL A 6 -38.50 -31.43 33.84
C VAL A 6 -39.18 -30.40 32.94
N ASP A 7 -40.17 -30.89 32.22
CA ASP A 7 -40.89 -30.20 31.17
C ASP A 7 -41.43 -28.88 31.75
N ARG A 8 -41.06 -27.73 31.16
CA ARG A 8 -41.52 -26.40 31.64
C ARG A 8 -43.06 -26.35 31.73
N ARG A 9 -43.74 -27.08 30.83
CA ARG A 9 -45.19 -27.29 30.88
C ARG A 9 -45.66 -28.09 32.10
N LYS A 10 -44.91 -29.09 32.57
CA LYS A 10 -45.22 -29.83 33.80
C LYS A 10 -45.02 -28.97 35.05
N GLN A 11 -43.97 -28.14 35.11
CA GLN A 11 -43.76 -27.24 36.25
C GLN A 11 -44.80 -26.13 36.31
N TRP A 12 -45.19 -25.57 35.16
CA TRP A 12 -46.25 -24.56 35.10
C TRP A 12 -47.63 -25.17 35.41
N ARG A 13 -47.91 -26.40 34.95
CA ARG A 13 -49.08 -27.18 35.37
C ARG A 13 -49.07 -27.48 36.87
N LEU A 14 -47.92 -27.82 37.45
CA LEU A 14 -47.79 -28.04 38.90
C LEU A 14 -48.02 -26.74 39.68
N LEU A 15 -47.54 -25.60 39.17
CA LEU A 15 -47.74 -24.28 39.76
C LEU A 15 -49.22 -23.87 39.74
N VAL A 16 -49.89 -24.03 38.59
CA VAL A 16 -51.34 -23.77 38.45
C VAL A 16 -52.16 -24.73 39.29
N LEU A 17 -51.72 -26.00 39.44
CA LEU A 17 -52.38 -26.97 40.32
C LEU A 17 -52.18 -26.65 41.80
N VAL A 18 -50.97 -26.26 42.23
CA VAL A 18 -50.69 -25.89 43.64
C VAL A 18 -51.36 -24.56 44.00
N LEU A 19 -51.34 -23.57 43.09
CA LEU A 19 -52.06 -22.31 43.25
C LEU A 19 -53.57 -22.54 43.26
N GLY A 20 -54.07 -23.41 42.37
CA GLY A 20 -55.47 -23.81 42.32
C GLY A 20 -55.92 -24.58 43.57
N LEU A 21 -55.07 -25.45 44.13
CA LEU A 21 -55.33 -26.17 45.38
C LEU A 21 -55.33 -25.23 46.59
N LEU A 22 -54.41 -24.24 46.62
CA LEU A 22 -54.38 -23.19 47.64
C LEU A 22 -55.60 -22.27 47.57
N VAL A 23 -56.06 -21.91 46.36
CA VAL A 23 -57.31 -21.14 46.15
C VAL A 23 -58.55 -21.97 46.52
N PHE A 24 -58.55 -23.28 46.22
CA PHE A 24 -59.64 -24.19 46.58
C PHE A 24 -59.75 -24.38 48.10
N GLN A 25 -58.63 -24.40 48.82
CA GLN A 25 -58.59 -24.40 50.31
C GLN A 25 -59.04 -23.07 50.92
N ALA A 26 -58.99 -21.96 50.16
CA ALA A 26 -59.50 -20.66 50.59
C ALA A 26 -61.01 -20.47 50.32
N ALA A 27 -61.65 -21.36 49.54
CA ALA A 27 -63.06 -21.27 49.19
C ALA A 27 -64.04 -21.34 50.39
N PRO A 28 -63.81 -22.15 51.46
CA PRO A 28 -64.69 -22.15 52.63
C PRO A 28 -64.71 -20.83 53.39
N LEU A 29 -63.64 -20.01 53.27
CA LEU A 29 -63.49 -18.69 53.90
C LEU A 29 -64.19 -17.56 53.13
N LEU A 30 -64.56 -17.79 51.87
CA LEU A 30 -65.32 -16.84 51.04
C LEU A 30 -66.83 -17.13 51.02
N ALA A 31 -67.26 -18.33 51.44
CA ALA A 31 -68.66 -18.71 51.53
C ALA A 31 -69.28 -18.47 52.93
N SER A 32 -68.47 -18.24 53.97
CA SER A 32 -68.92 -17.73 55.26
C SER A 32 -68.87 -16.20 55.26
N GLY A 33 -69.86 -15.57 54.63
CA GLY A 33 -70.10 -14.15 54.83
C GLY A 33 -70.75 -13.94 56.18
N ASP A 34 -69.97 -13.58 57.20
CA ASP A 34 -70.35 -12.57 58.20
C ASP A 34 -69.15 -12.14 59.09
N ALA A 35 -69.22 -10.87 59.51
CA ALA A 35 -68.54 -10.20 60.62
C ALA A 35 -67.07 -9.74 60.46
N GLY A 36 -66.91 -8.42 60.29
CA GLY A 36 -66.15 -7.65 61.28
C GLY A 36 -65.22 -6.57 60.74
N HIS A 37 -65.73 -5.35 60.66
CA HIS A 37 -64.94 -4.12 60.68
C HIS A 37 -64.12 -4.00 61.97
N GLY A 38 -62.90 -3.48 61.83
CA GLY A 38 -62.33 -2.52 62.78
C GLY A 38 -61.48 -3.05 63.93
N GLU A 39 -60.39 -2.30 64.16
CA GLU A 39 -59.68 -2.10 65.42
C GLU A 39 -58.53 -3.06 65.78
N ALA A 40 -57.39 -2.41 66.04
CA ALA A 40 -56.18 -2.99 66.59
C ALA A 40 -56.41 -3.31 68.07
N GLU A 41 -56.86 -4.53 68.36
CA GLU A 41 -56.70 -5.17 69.66
C GLU A 41 -55.79 -6.39 69.51
N ALA A 42 -54.85 -6.54 70.44
CA ALA A 42 -53.91 -7.65 70.51
C ALA A 42 -54.63 -8.97 70.84
N LYS A 43 -55.35 -9.53 69.85
CA LYS A 43 -55.78 -10.93 69.88
C LYS A 43 -54.57 -11.82 69.68
N GLY A 44 -54.26 -12.63 70.69
CA GLY A 44 -53.26 -13.69 70.59
C GLY A 44 -53.52 -14.62 69.41
N TRP A 45 -52.47 -15.30 68.97
CA TRP A 45 -52.43 -16.19 67.81
C TRP A 45 -53.71 -17.03 67.63
N VAL A 46 -54.50 -16.73 66.59
CA VAL A 46 -55.71 -17.50 66.25
C VAL A 46 -55.38 -18.59 65.24
N ALA A 47 -56.15 -19.69 65.24
CA ALA A 47 -55.92 -20.84 64.38
C ALA A 47 -55.88 -20.50 62.86
N THR A 48 -56.52 -19.39 62.46
CA THR A 48 -56.49 -18.85 61.09
C THR A 48 -55.14 -18.25 60.70
N ASP A 49 -54.35 -17.72 61.65
CA ASP A 49 -52.99 -17.22 61.38
C ASP A 49 -52.02 -18.39 61.13
N THR A 50 -52.16 -19.51 61.86
CA THR A 50 -51.38 -20.74 61.62
C THR A 50 -51.56 -21.24 60.18
N GLN A 51 -52.80 -21.21 59.68
CA GLN A 51 -53.12 -21.64 58.31
C GLN A 51 -52.52 -20.72 57.26
N ARG A 52 -52.53 -19.39 57.50
CA ARG A 52 -51.91 -18.40 56.60
C ARG A 52 -50.39 -18.58 56.54
N VAL A 53 -49.74 -18.76 57.69
CA VAL A 53 -48.29 -18.99 57.76
C VAL A 53 -47.92 -20.32 57.11
N LEU A 54 -48.67 -21.39 57.36
CA LEU A 54 -48.44 -22.68 56.71
C LEU A 54 -48.57 -22.58 55.18
N ASN A 55 -49.60 -21.90 54.68
CA ASN A 55 -49.78 -21.66 53.25
C ASN A 55 -48.63 -20.83 52.65
N PHE A 56 -48.17 -19.79 53.35
CA PHE A 56 -47.01 -19.01 52.92
C PHE A 56 -45.72 -19.84 52.89
N VAL A 57 -45.49 -20.70 53.88
CA VAL A 57 -44.32 -21.59 53.92
C VAL A 57 -44.35 -22.61 52.77
N VAL A 58 -45.52 -23.19 52.48
CA VAL A 58 -45.69 -24.11 51.34
C VAL A 58 -45.45 -23.39 50.01
N LEU A 59 -46.01 -22.18 49.84
CA LEU A 59 -45.79 -21.36 48.65
C LEU A 59 -44.32 -20.96 48.50
N ALA A 60 -43.67 -20.49 49.58
CA ALA A 60 -42.28 -20.09 49.59
C ALA A 60 -41.34 -21.27 49.31
N GLY A 61 -41.62 -22.45 49.88
CA GLY A 61 -40.87 -23.68 49.61
C GLY A 61 -41.01 -24.15 48.15
N GLY A 62 -42.22 -24.10 47.61
CA GLY A 62 -42.50 -24.40 46.20
C GLY A 62 -41.80 -23.42 45.25
N LEU A 63 -41.87 -22.13 45.56
CA LEU A 63 -41.22 -21.07 44.79
C LEU A 63 -39.70 -21.21 44.86
N TYR A 64 -39.12 -21.51 46.03
CA TYR A 64 -37.69 -21.75 46.20
C TYR A 64 -37.22 -22.93 45.35
N PHE A 65 -37.93 -24.07 45.38
CA PHE A 65 -37.57 -25.23 44.57
C PHE A 65 -37.65 -24.95 43.06
N LEU A 66 -38.63 -24.14 42.65
CA LEU A 66 -38.83 -23.76 41.25
C LEU A 66 -37.81 -22.72 40.75
N LEU A 67 -37.50 -21.68 41.53
CA LEU A 67 -36.62 -20.58 41.13
C LEU A 67 -35.12 -20.88 41.29
N ARG A 68 -34.74 -21.75 42.24
CA ARG A 68 -33.32 -22.06 42.51
C ARG A 68 -32.55 -22.49 41.25
N LYS A 69 -33.17 -23.28 40.37
CA LYS A 69 -32.56 -23.76 39.12
C LYS A 69 -32.44 -22.68 38.03
N PRO A 70 -33.53 -22.01 37.59
CA PRO A 70 -33.44 -20.97 36.55
C PRO A 70 -32.64 -19.75 37.01
N ALA A 71 -32.73 -19.34 38.28
CA ALA A 71 -31.99 -18.19 38.80
C ALA A 71 -30.47 -18.45 38.78
N SER A 72 -30.04 -19.62 39.27
CA SER A 72 -28.62 -20.02 39.21
C SER A 72 -28.12 -20.17 37.76
N LYS A 73 -28.95 -20.72 36.87
CA LYS A 73 -28.59 -20.86 35.45
C LYS A 73 -28.44 -19.49 34.76
N ALA A 74 -29.32 -18.54 35.04
CA ALA A 74 -29.25 -17.19 34.46
C ALA A 74 -27.99 -16.44 34.91
N LEU A 75 -27.65 -16.50 36.21
CA LEU A 75 -26.42 -15.89 36.73
C LEU A 75 -25.16 -16.54 36.15
N LYS A 76 -25.12 -17.87 36.07
CA LYS A 76 -23.99 -18.59 35.44
C LYS A 76 -23.84 -18.24 33.96
N ALA A 77 -24.94 -18.16 33.22
CA ALA A 77 -24.92 -17.76 31.81
C ALA A 77 -24.38 -16.33 31.64
N ARG A 78 -24.72 -15.40 32.54
CA ARG A 78 -24.15 -14.04 32.52
C ARG A 78 -22.67 -14.02 32.83
N ILE A 79 -22.22 -14.83 33.79
CA ILE A 79 -20.78 -14.95 34.11
C ILE A 79 -20.01 -15.51 32.90
N GLU A 80 -20.52 -16.58 32.28
CA GLU A 80 -19.91 -17.17 31.09
C GLU A 80 -19.89 -16.20 29.90
N GLU A 81 -20.96 -15.41 29.71
CA GLU A 81 -21.03 -14.38 28.67
C GLU A 81 -19.95 -13.30 28.88
N ILE A 82 -19.83 -12.79 30.11
CA ILE A 82 -18.82 -11.77 30.45
C ILE A 82 -17.40 -12.34 30.31
N GLU A 83 -17.17 -13.58 30.76
CA GLU A 83 -15.88 -14.24 30.61
C GLU A 83 -15.49 -14.41 29.14
N ASN A 84 -16.45 -14.80 28.29
CA ASN A 84 -16.22 -14.92 26.85
C ASN A 84 -15.98 -13.55 26.20
N GLN A 85 -16.71 -12.51 26.59
CA GLN A 85 -16.49 -11.15 26.10
C GLN A 85 -15.09 -10.63 26.49
N LEU A 86 -14.66 -10.86 27.74
CA LEU A 86 -13.32 -10.48 28.19
C LEU A 86 -12.23 -11.23 27.42
N LYS A 87 -12.40 -12.54 27.21
CA LYS A 87 -11.46 -13.34 26.40
C LYS A 87 -11.38 -12.86 24.95
N ASP A 88 -12.51 -12.54 24.33
CA ASP A 88 -12.55 -11.99 22.97
C ASP A 88 -11.87 -10.61 22.90
N LEU A 89 -12.13 -9.73 23.87
CA LEU A 89 -11.45 -8.43 23.95
C LEU A 89 -9.94 -8.55 24.15
N GLU A 90 -9.49 -9.45 25.02
CA GLU A 90 -8.07 -9.74 25.23
C GLU A 90 -7.42 -10.27 23.95
N ALA A 91 -8.07 -11.21 23.25
CA ALA A 91 -7.60 -11.76 22.00
C ALA A 91 -7.50 -10.69 20.90
N ARG A 92 -8.50 -9.81 20.78
CA ARG A 92 -8.50 -8.69 19.84
C ARG A 92 -7.41 -7.67 20.16
N LYS A 93 -7.22 -7.35 21.44
CA LYS A 93 -6.14 -6.46 21.88
C LYS A 93 -4.78 -7.03 21.50
N GLN A 94 -4.52 -8.31 21.81
CA GLN A 94 -3.27 -8.96 21.43
C GLN A 94 -3.06 -9.04 19.91
N ALA A 95 -4.13 -9.28 19.14
CA ALA A 95 -4.05 -9.27 17.68
C ALA A 95 -3.69 -7.87 17.15
N ALA A 96 -4.34 -6.82 17.67
CA ALA A 96 -4.05 -5.44 17.30
C ALA A 96 -2.62 -5.02 17.69
N GLU A 97 -2.14 -5.40 18.87
CA GLU A 97 -0.76 -5.14 19.30
C GLU A 97 0.26 -5.84 18.39
N LYS A 98 0.00 -7.08 17.99
CA LYS A 98 0.85 -7.82 17.03
C LYS A 98 0.85 -7.17 15.65
N GLU A 99 -0.32 -6.77 15.16
CA GLU A 99 -0.45 -6.08 13.87
C GLU A 99 0.27 -4.73 13.89
N LEU A 100 0.14 -3.96 14.97
CA LEU A 100 0.84 -2.69 15.16
C LEU A 100 2.36 -2.89 15.20
N ALA A 101 2.84 -3.92 15.91
CA ALA A 101 4.26 -4.26 15.92
C ALA A 101 4.78 -4.64 14.52
N ALA A 102 4.02 -5.43 13.76
CA ALA A 102 4.36 -5.81 12.39
C ALA A 102 4.40 -4.61 11.43
N TYR A 103 3.45 -3.67 11.57
CA TYR A 103 3.47 -2.43 10.78
C TYR A 103 4.65 -1.54 11.14
N ASN A 104 4.97 -1.39 12.42
CA ASN A 104 6.13 -0.61 12.84
C ASN A 104 7.43 -1.20 12.30
N GLU A 105 7.58 -2.52 12.33
CA GLU A 105 8.73 -3.19 11.73
C GLU A 105 8.77 -2.96 10.22
N LYS A 106 7.63 -3.05 9.53
CA LYS A 106 7.53 -2.79 8.10
C LYS A 106 7.90 -1.34 7.76
N ILE A 107 7.44 -0.37 8.54
CA ILE A 107 7.79 1.05 8.37
C ILE A 107 9.30 1.25 8.54
N ALA A 108 9.89 0.69 9.61
CA ALA A 108 11.33 0.79 9.84
C ALA A 108 12.16 0.18 8.69
N ARG A 109 11.72 -0.95 8.14
CA ARG A 109 12.35 -1.56 6.96
C ARG A 109 12.20 -0.68 5.72
N LEU A 110 11.04 -0.08 5.50
CA LEU A 110 10.82 0.84 4.38
C LEU A 110 11.71 2.07 4.45
N ASP A 111 11.91 2.66 5.64
CA ASP A 111 12.82 3.81 5.82
C ASP A 111 14.27 3.41 5.50
N GLN A 112 14.70 2.21 5.93
CA GLN A 112 16.02 1.69 5.61
C GLN A 112 16.19 1.43 4.11
N GLU A 113 15.21 0.80 3.46
CA GLU A 113 15.22 0.54 2.02
C GLU A 113 15.22 1.85 1.23
N ALA A 114 14.42 2.84 1.62
CA ALA A 114 14.39 4.16 1.00
C ALA A 114 15.77 4.85 1.10
N GLY A 115 16.42 4.78 2.27
CA GLY A 115 17.77 5.29 2.46
C GLY A 115 18.82 4.59 1.58
N GLN A 116 18.74 3.26 1.45
CA GLN A 116 19.61 2.49 0.57
C GLN A 116 19.40 2.85 -0.91
N ILE A 117 18.14 2.96 -1.34
CA ILE A 117 17.78 3.36 -2.70
C ILE A 117 18.32 4.77 -3.01
N ALA A 118 18.14 5.73 -2.10
CA ALA A 118 18.64 7.08 -2.27
C ALA A 118 20.18 7.12 -2.39
N ALA A 119 20.89 6.39 -1.52
CA ALA A 119 22.35 6.30 -1.57
C ALA A 119 22.85 5.65 -2.88
N GLU A 120 22.16 4.61 -3.35
CA GLU A 120 22.48 3.94 -4.60
C GLU A 120 22.25 4.86 -5.81
N TYR A 121 21.14 5.61 -5.84
CA TYR A 121 20.90 6.61 -6.87
C TYR A 121 21.95 7.72 -6.88
N GLU A 122 22.39 8.18 -5.70
CA GLU A 122 23.46 9.18 -5.62
C GLU A 122 24.78 8.62 -6.16
N ARG A 123 25.11 7.37 -5.83
CA ARG A 123 26.31 6.66 -6.34
C ARG A 123 26.24 6.51 -7.86
N GLN A 124 25.13 6.00 -8.38
CA GLN A 124 24.90 5.84 -9.82
C GLN A 124 24.93 7.18 -10.56
N GLY A 125 24.37 8.23 -9.97
CA GLY A 125 24.39 9.58 -10.53
C GLY A 125 25.81 10.14 -10.62
N LYS A 126 26.64 9.96 -9.59
CA LYS A 126 28.06 10.35 -9.61
C LYS A 126 28.84 9.58 -10.67
N GLU A 127 28.61 8.27 -10.77
CA GLU A 127 29.27 7.40 -11.75
C GLU A 127 28.86 7.76 -13.20
N ALA A 128 27.56 7.97 -13.44
CA ALA A 128 27.05 8.41 -14.74
C ALA A 128 27.60 9.79 -15.13
N ARG A 129 27.64 10.74 -14.20
CA ARG A 129 28.26 12.06 -14.43
C ARG A 129 29.73 11.92 -14.82
N ALA A 130 30.50 11.09 -14.11
CA ALA A 130 31.90 10.86 -14.41
C ALA A 130 32.09 10.27 -15.82
N ARG A 131 31.28 9.25 -16.17
CA ARG A 131 31.29 8.66 -17.52
C ARG A 131 30.97 9.67 -18.62
N ILE A 132 29.90 10.45 -18.46
CA ILE A 132 29.48 11.45 -19.45
C ILE A 132 30.59 12.49 -19.66
N ILE A 133 31.23 12.95 -18.58
CA ILE A 133 32.35 13.91 -18.69
C ILE A 133 33.53 13.29 -19.42
N GLU A 134 33.85 12.03 -19.17
CA GLU A 134 34.98 11.36 -19.82
C GLU A 134 34.69 11.11 -21.31
N GLU A 135 33.50 10.63 -21.64
CA GLU A 135 33.04 10.47 -23.02
C GLU A 135 33.05 11.82 -23.77
N ALA A 136 32.60 12.90 -23.13
CA ALA A 136 32.62 14.23 -23.71
C ALA A 136 34.06 14.72 -24.00
N LYS A 137 35.02 14.44 -23.11
CA LYS A 137 36.44 14.77 -23.35
C LYS A 137 37.01 13.99 -24.53
N VAL A 138 36.77 12.68 -24.58
CA VAL A 138 37.23 11.82 -25.69
C VAL A 138 36.62 12.28 -27.01
N ALA A 139 35.32 12.60 -27.01
CA ALA A 139 34.63 13.13 -28.18
C ALA A 139 35.22 14.48 -28.62
N ALA A 140 35.49 15.39 -27.67
CA ALA A 140 36.11 16.67 -27.96
C ALA A 140 37.52 16.52 -28.56
N GLN A 141 38.35 15.64 -28.00
CA GLN A 141 39.68 15.34 -28.54
C GLN A 141 39.59 14.79 -29.97
N LYS A 142 38.71 13.81 -30.21
CA LYS A 142 38.50 13.24 -31.54
C LYS A 142 38.02 14.28 -32.55
N LEU A 143 37.14 15.19 -32.12
CA LEU A 143 36.64 16.28 -32.95
C LEU A 143 37.76 17.28 -33.28
N GLU A 144 38.61 17.62 -32.32
CA GLU A 144 39.77 18.49 -32.55
C GLU A 144 40.76 17.87 -33.54
N GLU A 145 41.09 16.59 -33.38
CA GLU A 145 41.95 15.87 -34.31
C GLU A 145 41.35 15.80 -35.73
N GLN A 146 40.05 15.55 -35.83
CA GLN A 146 39.35 15.53 -37.11
C GLN A 146 39.33 16.92 -37.76
N ALA A 147 39.11 17.98 -36.98
CA ALA A 147 39.19 19.36 -37.46
C ALA A 147 40.59 19.69 -37.98
N LYS A 148 41.66 19.32 -37.25
CA LYS A 148 43.05 19.52 -37.70
C LYS A 148 43.33 18.82 -39.03
N ARG A 149 42.96 17.54 -39.15
CA ARG A 149 43.12 16.78 -40.42
C ARG A 149 42.35 17.41 -41.57
N ASN A 150 41.12 17.87 -41.32
CA ASN A 150 40.32 18.54 -42.34
C ASN A 150 40.92 19.87 -42.77
N ILE A 151 41.44 20.66 -41.81
CA ILE A 151 42.14 21.92 -42.10
C ILE A 151 43.39 21.65 -42.96
N GLU A 152 44.20 20.65 -42.60
CA GLU A 152 45.39 20.29 -43.37
C GLU A 152 45.04 19.87 -44.81
N PHE A 153 44.00 19.04 -44.96
CA PHE A 153 43.52 18.62 -46.26
C PHE A 153 43.01 19.81 -47.10
N GLU A 154 42.19 20.68 -46.51
CA GLU A 154 41.64 21.84 -47.22
C GLU A 154 42.73 22.86 -47.57
N MET A 155 43.71 23.07 -46.68
CA MET A 155 44.87 23.92 -46.95
C MET A 155 45.72 23.37 -48.10
N LYS A 156 45.93 22.05 -48.15
CA LYS A 156 46.64 21.40 -49.26
C LYS A 156 45.87 21.60 -50.57
N SER A 157 44.56 21.32 -50.57
CA SER A 157 43.72 21.48 -51.77
C SER A 157 43.66 22.94 -52.22
N ALA A 158 43.54 23.89 -51.29
CA ALA A 158 43.56 25.32 -51.60
C ALA A 158 44.89 25.78 -52.23
N ARG A 159 46.02 25.26 -51.75
CA ARG A 159 47.34 25.53 -52.35
C ARG A 159 47.45 24.98 -53.77
N GLU A 160 47.00 23.75 -54.00
CA GLU A 160 47.00 23.13 -55.33
C GLU A 160 46.12 23.93 -56.32
N ARG A 161 44.91 24.33 -55.90
CA ARG A 161 44.03 25.19 -56.70
C ARG A 161 44.67 26.54 -57.01
N LEU A 162 45.26 27.19 -56.02
CA LEU A 162 45.92 28.49 -56.21
C LEU A 162 47.13 28.38 -57.15
N GLN A 163 47.92 27.31 -57.03
CA GLN A 163 49.05 27.08 -57.93
C GLN A 163 48.61 26.88 -59.37
N ALA A 164 47.55 26.11 -59.60
CA ALA A 164 46.96 25.92 -60.92
C ALA A 164 46.47 27.26 -61.51
N GLU A 165 45.76 28.08 -60.72
CA GLU A 165 45.26 29.39 -61.16
C GLU A 165 46.40 30.37 -61.48
N VAL A 166 47.49 30.35 -60.69
CA VAL A 166 48.68 31.17 -60.95
C VAL A 166 49.37 30.74 -62.24
N ILE A 167 49.52 29.44 -62.48
CA ILE A 167 50.10 28.91 -63.73
C ILE A 167 49.24 29.31 -64.93
N GLU A 168 47.93 29.16 -64.84
CA GLU A 168 46.99 29.54 -65.89
C GLU A 168 47.10 31.03 -66.23
N LYS A 169 47.06 31.91 -65.22
CA LYS A 169 47.21 33.35 -65.43
C LYS A 169 48.59 33.74 -65.97
N ALA A 170 49.65 33.05 -65.56
CA ALA A 170 51.00 33.27 -66.06
C ALA A 170 51.11 32.87 -67.54
N LEU A 171 50.54 31.73 -67.93
CA LEU A 171 50.48 31.27 -69.32
C LEU A 171 49.67 32.25 -70.19
N GLN A 172 48.48 32.66 -69.75
CA GLN A 172 47.67 33.65 -70.47
C GLN A 172 48.43 34.97 -70.69
N LYS A 173 49.17 35.44 -69.67
CA LYS A 173 49.98 36.66 -69.77
C LYS A 173 51.19 36.48 -70.68
N ALA A 174 51.85 35.32 -70.64
CA ALA A 174 52.96 34.97 -71.51
C ALA A 174 52.51 34.87 -72.98
N GLU A 175 51.36 34.24 -73.24
CA GLU A 175 50.75 34.18 -74.57
C GLU A 175 50.40 35.57 -75.11
N SER A 176 49.80 36.43 -74.29
CA SER A 176 49.51 37.82 -74.68
C SER A 176 50.79 38.58 -75.03
N ARG A 177 51.82 38.47 -74.18
CA ARG A 177 53.15 39.08 -74.41
C ARG A 177 53.83 38.56 -75.68
N LEU A 178 53.74 37.25 -75.94
CA LEU A 178 54.33 36.63 -77.13
C LEU A 178 53.62 37.12 -78.39
N LYS A 179 52.28 37.13 -78.40
CA LYS A 179 51.47 37.69 -79.50
C LYS A 179 51.79 39.17 -79.78
N GLU A 180 52.03 39.96 -78.75
CA GLU A 180 52.40 41.38 -78.87
C GLU A 180 53.80 41.62 -79.44
N ARG A 181 54.75 40.68 -79.26
CA ARG A 181 56.18 40.88 -79.59
C ARG A 181 56.73 40.02 -80.73
N MET A 182 55.96 39.07 -81.25
CA MET A 182 56.41 38.15 -82.29
C MET A 182 56.67 38.89 -83.61
N THR A 183 57.85 38.70 -84.20
CA THR A 183 58.22 39.26 -85.51
C THR A 183 58.08 38.23 -86.63
N ALA A 184 58.18 38.67 -87.89
CA ALA A 184 58.13 37.77 -89.05
C ALA A 184 59.32 36.79 -89.07
N GLU A 185 60.53 37.23 -88.71
CA GLU A 185 61.70 36.35 -88.61
C GLU A 185 61.54 35.27 -87.53
N ASP A 186 60.85 35.57 -86.42
CA ASP A 186 60.58 34.57 -85.37
C ASP A 186 59.60 33.49 -85.84
N GLN A 187 58.60 33.84 -86.67
CA GLN A 187 57.67 32.89 -87.28
C GLN A 187 58.35 31.94 -88.26
N ASP A 188 59.18 32.47 -89.17
CA ASP A 188 59.89 31.65 -90.16
C ASP A 188 60.83 30.65 -89.46
N ARG A 189 61.58 31.11 -88.44
CA ARG A 189 62.45 30.22 -87.64
C ARG A 189 61.69 29.10 -86.93
N LEU A 190 60.50 29.38 -86.39
CA LEU A 190 59.63 28.38 -85.73
C LEU A 190 59.14 27.30 -86.72
N ILE A 191 58.86 27.68 -87.97
CA ILE A 191 58.45 26.75 -89.03
C ILE A 191 59.62 25.82 -89.38
N ASP A 192 60.82 26.37 -89.54
CA ASP A 192 62.04 25.61 -89.84
C ASP A 192 62.39 24.61 -88.73
N GLU A 193 62.30 25.03 -87.45
CA GLU A 193 62.51 24.12 -86.31
C GLU A 193 61.46 23.01 -86.22
N TYR A 194 60.18 23.31 -86.48
CA TYR A 194 59.12 22.29 -86.49
C TYR A 194 59.36 21.25 -87.60
N LEU A 195 59.70 21.70 -88.81
CA LEU A 195 60.04 20.83 -89.92
C LEU A 195 61.26 19.96 -89.60
N ALA A 196 62.31 20.53 -89.00
CA ALA A 196 63.49 19.76 -88.59
C ALA A 196 63.16 18.69 -87.52
N LYS A 197 62.29 19.00 -86.57
CA LYS A 197 61.93 18.08 -85.48
C LYS A 197 61.03 16.93 -85.93
N VAL A 198 60.12 17.19 -86.87
CA VAL A 198 59.25 16.16 -87.48
C VAL A 198 60.02 15.27 -88.45
N VAL A 199 61.08 15.78 -89.08
CA VAL A 199 61.96 14.99 -89.96
C VAL A 199 63.02 14.19 -89.16
N ALA A 200 63.32 14.60 -87.93
CA ALA A 200 64.24 13.90 -87.01
C ALA A 200 63.55 12.91 -86.04
N SER A 201 62.22 12.78 -86.11
CA SER A 201 61.41 11.76 -85.40
C SER A 201 60.90 10.71 -86.38
#